data_AF-A0A292QAP6-F1
#
_entry.id   AF-A0A292QAP6-F1
#
_cell.length_a   1.000
_cell.length_b   1.000
_cell.length_c   1.000
_cell.angle_alpha   90.00
_cell.angle_beta   90.00
_cell.angle_gamma   90.00
#
_symmetry.space_group_name_H-M   'P 1'
#
loop_
_entity.id
_entity.type
_entity.pdbx_description
1 polymer ?
#
loop_
_entity_poly.entity_id
_entity_poly.type
_entity_poly.pdbx_seq_one_letter_code
_entity_poly.pdbx_strand_id
1 'polypeptide(L)'
;NWNAFEAAHIFPLRHESHWVQFNYRRWITDMDDAVGASKINSTRNGFLLRREVHAMFSQDLISINPDDGYKVVVFTINFIGCDGRIVDPVCRNPADPYLISDNLLRWHFRQSVLANTRGTGELIFGHNFPPVTDTAGKVLAGMDSQARSEL
;
A
#
# COMPACT_ATOMS: atom_id res chain seq x y z
N ASN A 1 -10.93 10.21 21.67
CA ASN A 1 -9.61 10.12 22.35
C ASN A 1 -8.64 9.51 21.34
N TRP A 2 -7.63 10.27 20.93
CA TRP A 2 -6.68 9.90 19.87
C TRP A 2 -5.52 9.02 20.36
N ASN A 3 -5.36 8.85 21.68
CA ASN A 3 -4.24 8.11 22.28
C ASN A 3 -4.18 6.62 21.91
N ALA A 4 -5.24 6.08 21.32
CA ALA A 4 -5.32 4.70 20.85
C ALA A 4 -4.97 4.53 19.36
N PHE A 5 -4.63 5.63 18.67
CA PHE A 5 -4.29 5.62 17.24
C PHE A 5 -2.80 5.82 17.01
N GLU A 6 -2.30 5.20 15.95
CA GLU A 6 -0.92 5.25 15.50
C GLU A 6 -0.88 5.57 14.01
N ALA A 7 0.14 6.33 13.58
CA ALA A 7 0.39 6.61 12.18
C ALA A 7 1.02 5.38 11.52
N ALA A 8 0.26 4.76 10.62
CA ALA A 8 0.70 3.62 9.84
C ALA A 8 1.28 4.11 8.52
N HIS A 9 2.49 3.66 8.18
CA HIS A 9 3.00 3.80 6.82
C HIS A 9 2.59 2.58 5.99
N ILE A 10 2.06 2.80 4.78
CA ILE A 10 1.66 1.74 3.86
C ILE A 10 2.90 1.04 3.30
N PHE A 11 3.83 1.82 2.79
CA PHE A 11 5.18 1.36 2.50
C PHE A 11 6.07 1.57 3.72
N PRO A 12 6.69 0.51 4.28
CA PRO A 12 7.48 0.63 5.50
C PRO A 12 8.70 1.54 5.35
N LEU A 13 8.88 2.48 6.29
CA LEU A 13 10.04 3.39 6.33
C LEU A 13 11.39 2.65 6.35
N ARG A 14 11.44 1.49 7.03
CA ARG A 14 12.64 0.64 7.12
C ARG A 14 13.17 0.15 5.76
N HIS A 15 12.39 0.27 4.69
CA HIS A 15 12.73 -0.18 3.34
C HIS A 15 12.93 0.99 2.36
N GLU A 16 13.35 2.16 2.85
CA GLU A 16 13.58 3.34 2.01
C GLU A 16 14.56 3.11 0.85
N SER A 17 15.58 2.27 1.02
CA SER A 17 16.47 1.92 -0.08
C SER A 17 15.74 1.25 -1.25
N HIS A 18 14.83 0.31 -0.98
CA HIS A 18 13.95 -0.29 -1.99
C HIS A 18 12.97 0.74 -2.56
N TRP A 19 12.44 1.63 -1.73
CA TRP A 19 11.59 2.73 -2.17
C TRP A 19 12.24 3.61 -3.24
N VAL A 20 13.49 3.98 -3.00
CA VAL A 20 14.29 4.78 -3.95
C VAL A 20 14.66 3.94 -5.17
N GLN A 21 15.19 2.73 -4.97
CA GLN A 21 15.67 1.85 -6.05
C GLN A 21 14.59 1.56 -7.10
N PHE A 22 13.36 1.28 -6.65
CA PHE A 22 12.25 0.95 -7.54
C PHE A 22 11.38 2.17 -7.90
N ASN A 23 11.79 3.38 -7.49
CA ASN A 23 11.12 4.65 -7.76
C ASN A 23 9.65 4.67 -7.33
N TYR A 24 9.31 4.13 -6.16
CA TYR A 24 7.94 4.14 -5.64
C TYR A 24 7.42 5.56 -5.31
N ARG A 25 8.32 6.53 -5.14
CA ARG A 25 7.99 7.96 -5.04
C ARG A 25 7.14 8.51 -6.18
N ARG A 26 7.12 7.85 -7.35
CA ARG A 26 6.25 8.21 -8.49
C ARG A 26 4.75 8.15 -8.17
N TRP A 27 4.37 7.47 -7.08
CA TRP A 27 2.98 7.34 -6.64
C TRP A 27 2.56 8.43 -5.62
N ILE A 28 3.44 9.40 -5.35
CA ILE A 28 3.23 10.51 -4.44
C ILE A 28 3.08 11.82 -5.22
N THR A 29 1.96 12.52 -5.01
CA THR A 29 1.57 13.74 -5.73
C THR A 29 1.44 14.98 -4.84
N ASP A 30 1.66 14.87 -3.52
CA ASP A 30 1.51 15.99 -2.56
C ASP A 30 2.84 16.69 -2.22
N MET A 31 3.93 16.34 -2.90
CA MET A 31 5.30 16.85 -2.64
C MET A 31 6.04 17.16 -3.94
N ASP A 32 5.38 17.80 -4.91
CA ASP A 32 5.96 18.04 -6.22
C ASP A 32 7.04 19.15 -6.23
N ASP A 33 7.06 19.98 -5.20
CA ASP A 33 8.09 20.99 -4.92
C ASP A 33 9.36 20.41 -4.26
N ALA A 34 9.28 19.20 -3.68
CA ALA A 34 10.37 18.54 -2.98
C ALA A 34 11.31 17.78 -3.95
N VAL A 35 11.93 18.50 -4.88
CA VAL A 35 12.86 17.92 -5.88
C VAL A 35 14.02 17.20 -5.18
N GLY A 36 14.22 15.92 -5.52
CA GLY A 36 15.25 15.08 -4.92
C GLY A 36 14.87 14.45 -3.58
N ALA A 37 13.73 14.82 -2.98
CA ALA A 37 13.25 14.19 -1.77
C ALA A 37 12.79 12.74 -2.03
N SER A 38 12.94 11.91 -1.00
CA SER A 38 12.45 10.53 -1.00
C SER A 38 10.92 10.47 -1.18
N LYS A 39 10.18 11.45 -0.66
CA LYS A 39 8.72 11.47 -0.55
C LYS A 39 8.12 10.32 0.29
N ILE A 40 8.94 9.50 0.96
CA ILE A 40 8.46 8.34 1.74
C ILE A 40 7.63 8.74 2.98
N ASN A 41 7.90 9.92 3.55
CA ASN A 41 7.12 10.49 4.66
C ASN A 41 5.86 11.25 4.21
N SER A 42 5.40 11.00 2.98
CA SER A 42 4.14 11.57 2.47
C SER A 42 2.96 11.14 3.31
N THR A 43 2.04 12.07 3.53
CA THR A 43 0.72 11.77 4.08
C THR A 43 -0.02 10.74 3.21
N ARG A 44 0.24 10.71 1.90
CA ARG A 44 -0.31 9.71 0.98
C ARG A 44 0.29 8.32 1.14
N ASN A 45 1.41 8.17 1.84
CA ASN A 45 2.01 6.89 2.25
C ASN A 45 1.55 6.46 3.65
N GLY A 46 0.52 7.08 4.23
CA GLY A 46 0.08 6.68 5.56
C GLY A 46 -1.33 7.09 5.91
N PHE A 47 -1.78 6.56 7.04
CA PHE A 47 -3.08 6.88 7.63
C PHE A 47 -3.11 6.45 9.10
N LEU A 48 -4.11 6.91 9.84
CA LEU A 48 -4.26 6.58 11.24
C LEU A 48 -5.00 5.26 11.41
N LEU A 49 -4.42 4.38 12.23
CA LEU A 49 -5.01 3.09 12.62
C LEU A 49 -5.09 2.98 14.13
N ARG A 50 -6.09 2.27 14.65
CA ARG A 50 -6.07 1.85 16.07
C ARG A 50 -4.85 0.98 16.30
N ARG A 51 -4.20 1.09 17.46
CA ARG A 51 -2.96 0.37 17.81
C ARG A 51 -3.02 -1.12 17.48
N GLU A 52 -4.11 -1.82 17.84
CA GLU A 52 -4.20 -3.26 17.52
C GLU A 52 -4.26 -3.55 16.01
N VAL A 53 -4.91 -2.68 15.23
CA VAL A 53 -5.00 -2.82 13.77
C VAL A 53 -3.68 -2.44 13.12
N HIS A 54 -2.99 -1.42 13.63
CA HIS A 54 -1.66 -1.02 13.16
C HIS A 54 -0.64 -2.15 13.31
N ALA A 55 -0.67 -2.87 14.45
CA ALA A 55 0.21 -4.01 14.68
C ALA A 55 -0.05 -5.15 13.68
N MET A 56 -1.31 -5.44 13.34
CA MET A 56 -1.66 -6.43 12.33
C MET A 56 -1.26 -5.98 10.92
N PHE A 57 -1.47 -4.70 10.61
CA PHE A 57 -1.18 -4.12 9.29
C PHE A 57 0.31 -4.17 8.99
N SER A 58 1.15 -3.80 9.97
CA SER A 58 2.61 -3.85 9.86
C SER A 58 3.19 -5.26 9.67
N GLN A 59 2.40 -6.29 9.97
CA GLN A 59 2.75 -7.71 9.84
C GLN A 59 2.05 -8.37 8.65
N ASP A 60 1.42 -7.58 7.77
CA ASP A 60 0.72 -8.08 6.60
C ASP A 60 -0.46 -9.03 6.92
N LEU A 61 -0.96 -9.03 8.16
CA LEU A 61 -2.09 -9.86 8.60
C LEU A 61 -3.46 -9.24 8.28
N ILE A 62 -3.46 -7.96 7.94
CA ILE A 62 -4.64 -7.20 7.50
C ILE A 62 -4.19 -6.24 6.40
N SER A 63 -5.05 -6.05 5.41
CA SER A 63 -4.77 -5.15 4.29
C SER A 63 -6.05 -4.51 3.77
N ILE A 64 -5.91 -3.56 2.86
CA ILE A 64 -7.04 -2.84 2.23
C ILE A 64 -6.93 -3.08 0.74
N ASN A 65 -8.01 -3.56 0.12
CA ASN A 65 -8.07 -3.74 -1.32
C ASN A 65 -8.74 -2.53 -1.99
N PRO A 66 -7.98 -1.61 -2.62
CA PRO A 66 -8.57 -0.47 -3.32
C PRO A 66 -9.39 -0.88 -4.54
N ASP A 67 -9.12 -2.07 -5.12
CA ASP A 67 -9.83 -2.58 -6.31
C ASP A 67 -11.18 -3.25 -5.97
N ASP A 68 -11.46 -3.46 -4.69
CA ASP A 68 -12.69 -4.08 -4.19
C ASP A 68 -13.37 -3.11 -3.20
N GLY A 69 -13.57 -1.87 -3.66
CA GLY A 69 -14.29 -0.83 -2.93
C GLY A 69 -13.62 -0.38 -1.64
N TYR A 70 -12.29 -0.50 -1.50
CA TYR A 70 -11.54 -0.25 -0.26
C TYR A 70 -11.92 -1.19 0.88
N LYS A 71 -12.25 -2.44 0.55
CA LYS A 71 -12.57 -3.48 1.53
C LYS A 71 -11.34 -3.88 2.33
N VAL A 72 -11.51 -3.96 3.63
CA VAL A 72 -10.56 -4.53 4.59
C VAL A 72 -10.56 -6.04 4.44
N VAL A 73 -9.38 -6.64 4.30
CA VAL A 73 -9.18 -8.08 4.19
C VAL A 73 -8.26 -8.53 5.32
N VAL A 74 -8.73 -9.48 6.12
CA VAL A 74 -7.98 -10.08 7.22
C VAL A 74 -7.50 -11.47 6.79
N PHE A 75 -6.18 -11.70 6.89
CA PHE A 75 -5.54 -12.96 6.48
C PHE A 75 -5.33 -13.95 7.63
N THR A 76 -5.86 -13.62 8.81
CA THR A 76 -5.76 -14.40 10.04
C THR A 76 -7.13 -14.47 10.72
N ILE A 77 -7.17 -14.88 11.99
CA ILE A 77 -8.40 -14.87 12.81
C ILE A 77 -8.93 -13.43 12.91
N ASN A 78 -10.18 -13.22 12.49
CA ASN A 78 -10.85 -11.93 12.53
C ASN A 78 -11.35 -11.54 13.94
N PHE A 79 -10.46 -11.51 14.94
CA PHE A 79 -10.82 -11.22 16.32
C PHE A 79 -11.27 -9.76 16.54
N ILE A 80 -10.82 -8.84 15.70
CA ILE A 80 -11.23 -7.41 15.72
C ILE A 80 -12.60 -7.22 15.06
N GLY A 81 -13.05 -8.16 14.22
CA GLY A 81 -14.32 -8.05 13.49
C GLY A 81 -14.30 -6.96 12.42
N CYS A 82 -13.14 -6.68 11.83
CA CYS A 82 -12.95 -5.66 10.79
C CYS A 82 -12.92 -6.22 9.36
N ASP A 83 -12.80 -7.53 9.19
CA ASP A 83 -12.86 -8.15 7.86
C ASP A 83 -14.15 -7.78 7.13
N GLY A 84 -14.04 -7.51 5.83
CA GLY A 84 -15.16 -7.12 4.97
C GLY A 84 -15.67 -5.69 5.16
N ARG A 85 -15.19 -4.94 6.17
CA ARG A 85 -15.55 -3.52 6.33
C ARG A 85 -14.93 -2.67 5.23
N ILE A 86 -15.55 -1.53 4.94
CA ILE A 86 -14.99 -0.53 4.04
C ILE A 86 -14.27 0.54 4.86
N VAL A 87 -13.09 0.95 4.41
CA VAL A 87 -12.32 2.04 5.03
C VAL A 87 -13.11 3.34 4.99
N ASP A 88 -12.93 4.16 6.03
CA ASP A 88 -13.60 5.45 6.19
C ASP A 88 -13.51 6.30 4.91
N PRO A 89 -14.61 6.93 4.46
CA PRO A 89 -14.61 7.79 3.28
C PRO A 89 -13.54 8.88 3.29
N VAL A 90 -13.12 9.38 4.47
CA VAL A 90 -12.09 10.43 4.59
C VAL A 90 -10.75 9.97 3.98
N CYS A 91 -10.45 8.68 4.05
CA CYS A 91 -9.22 8.09 3.50
C CYS A 91 -9.20 8.00 1.96
N ARG A 92 -10.37 8.16 1.33
CA ARG A 92 -10.59 7.92 -0.11
C ARG A 92 -11.39 9.05 -0.76
N ASN A 93 -11.34 10.24 -0.18
CA ASN A 93 -12.00 11.42 -0.72
C ASN A 93 -11.20 11.95 -1.92
N PRO A 94 -11.73 11.90 -3.16
CA PRO A 94 -11.00 12.37 -4.34
C PRO A 94 -10.75 13.89 -4.34
N ALA A 95 -11.50 14.65 -3.53
CA ALA A 95 -11.29 16.09 -3.37
C ALA A 95 -10.16 16.43 -2.39
N ASP A 96 -9.62 15.44 -1.65
CA ASP A 96 -8.52 15.65 -0.72
C ASP A 96 -7.16 15.44 -1.43
N PRO A 97 -6.31 16.47 -1.55
CA PRO A 97 -4.98 16.32 -2.16
C PRO A 97 -4.06 15.36 -1.38
N TYR A 98 -4.36 15.11 -0.10
CA TYR A 98 -3.61 14.23 0.80
C TYR A 98 -4.22 12.82 0.91
N LEU A 99 -5.13 12.46 0.02
CA LEU A 99 -5.74 11.12 0.01
C LEU A 99 -4.68 10.00 -0.07
N ILE A 100 -5.02 8.85 0.48
CA ILE A 100 -4.13 7.69 0.49
C ILE A 100 -3.81 7.24 -0.94
N SER A 101 -2.55 6.93 -1.25
CA SER A 101 -2.20 6.44 -2.58
C SER A 101 -2.76 5.02 -2.83
N ASP A 102 -3.71 4.90 -3.76
CA ASP A 102 -4.25 3.59 -4.20
C ASP A 102 -3.15 2.64 -4.68
N ASN A 103 -2.10 3.17 -5.33
CA ASN A 103 -0.98 2.36 -5.79
C ASN A 103 -0.19 1.76 -4.62
N LEU A 104 -0.05 2.49 -3.51
CA LEU A 104 0.58 1.97 -2.31
C LEU A 104 -0.31 0.95 -1.61
N LEU A 105 -1.62 1.21 -1.51
CA LEU A 105 -2.56 0.22 -0.98
C LEU A 105 -2.53 -1.08 -1.78
N ARG A 106 -2.54 -0.99 -3.12
CA ARG A 106 -2.45 -2.15 -4.01
C ARG A 106 -1.11 -2.88 -3.88
N TRP A 107 -0.01 -2.14 -3.68
CA TRP A 107 1.30 -2.73 -3.40
C TRP A 107 1.29 -3.51 -2.08
N HIS A 108 0.81 -2.88 -0.99
CA HIS A 108 0.71 -3.50 0.32
C HIS A 108 -0.21 -4.72 0.30
N PHE A 109 -1.38 -4.62 -0.33
CA PHE A 109 -2.30 -5.74 -0.53
C PHE A 109 -1.63 -6.96 -1.19
N ARG A 110 -0.84 -6.73 -2.24
CA ARG A 110 -0.07 -7.80 -2.89
C ARG A 110 0.98 -8.40 -1.95
N GLN A 111 1.67 -7.58 -1.14
CA GLN A 111 2.60 -8.10 -0.13
C GLN A 111 1.86 -8.94 0.92
N SER A 112 0.68 -8.49 1.37
CA SER A 112 -0.12 -9.21 2.35
C SER A 112 -0.60 -10.56 1.82
N VAL A 113 -1.08 -10.61 0.56
CA VAL A 113 -1.42 -11.87 -0.10
C VAL A 113 -0.19 -12.79 -0.18
N LEU A 114 0.97 -12.29 -0.63
CA LEU A 114 2.19 -13.09 -0.76
C LEU A 114 2.69 -13.62 0.60
N ALA A 115 2.65 -12.79 1.64
CA ALA A 115 3.06 -13.16 2.99
C ALA A 115 2.20 -14.30 3.56
N ASN A 116 0.88 -14.28 3.29
CA ASN A 116 -0.05 -15.24 3.87
C ASN A 116 -0.35 -16.46 2.97
N THR A 117 0.01 -16.41 1.68
CA THR A 117 -0.07 -17.58 0.77
C THR A 117 1.14 -18.49 0.86
N ARG A 118 2.26 -18.03 1.45
CA ARG A 118 3.50 -18.81 1.60
C ARG A 118 3.47 -19.95 2.64
N GLY A 119 2.31 -20.21 3.26
CA GLY A 119 2.10 -21.39 4.08
C GLY A 119 2.59 -21.27 5.53
N THR A 120 1.93 -22.02 6.41
CA THR A 120 2.11 -22.11 7.85
C THR A 120 3.58 -22.40 8.23
N GLY A 121 4.35 -21.40 8.69
CA GLY A 121 5.59 -21.65 9.44
C GLY A 121 6.81 -20.76 9.16
N GLU A 122 6.84 -19.92 8.13
CA GLU A 122 7.99 -19.03 7.88
C GLU A 122 7.73 -17.60 8.37
N LEU A 123 8.69 -17.03 9.11
CA LEU A 123 8.58 -15.69 9.68
C LEU A 123 8.31 -14.67 8.57
N ILE A 124 7.16 -14.01 8.70
CA ILE A 124 6.67 -12.93 7.84
C ILE A 124 7.64 -11.75 8.05
N PHE A 125 8.47 -11.49 7.04
CA PHE A 125 9.50 -10.44 6.95
C PHE A 125 10.86 -10.71 7.62
N GLY A 126 11.64 -11.57 6.96
CA GLY A 126 13.10 -11.47 6.94
C GLY A 126 13.63 -11.98 5.61
N HIS A 127 14.27 -11.13 4.82
CA HIS A 127 15.22 -11.48 3.76
C HIS A 127 14.82 -11.78 2.30
N ASN A 128 13.56 -11.85 1.89
CA ASN A 128 13.30 -12.06 0.44
C ASN A 128 12.10 -11.28 -0.09
N PHE A 129 12.34 -10.00 -0.39
CA PHE A 129 11.61 -9.36 -1.48
C PHE A 129 12.12 -9.97 -2.78
N PRO A 130 11.35 -10.78 -3.52
CA PRO A 130 11.69 -10.97 -4.92
C PRO A 130 11.64 -9.59 -5.57
N PRO A 131 12.57 -9.24 -6.48
CA PRO A 131 12.42 -8.04 -7.29
C PRO A 131 11.06 -8.16 -7.95
N VAL A 132 10.11 -7.31 -7.54
CA VAL A 132 8.82 -7.21 -8.22
C VAL A 132 9.17 -6.72 -9.61
N THR A 133 9.26 -7.66 -10.55
CA THR A 133 9.17 -7.34 -11.97
C THR A 133 7.84 -6.63 -12.13
N ASP A 134 7.92 -5.32 -12.33
CA ASP A 134 6.81 -4.45 -12.63
C ASP A 134 6.23 -4.86 -13.99
N THR A 135 5.45 -5.93 -14.00
CA THR A 135 4.65 -6.33 -15.16
C THR A 135 3.46 -5.39 -15.33
N ALA A 136 3.08 -4.62 -14.30
CA ALA A 136 2.00 -3.64 -14.38
C ALA A 136 2.39 -2.41 -15.22
N GLY A 137 3.64 -1.95 -15.13
CA GLY A 137 4.19 -0.89 -15.97
C GLY A 137 4.35 -1.31 -17.44
N LYS A 138 4.64 -2.59 -17.71
CA LYS A 138 4.73 -3.12 -19.07
C LYS A 138 3.38 -3.26 -19.77
N VAL A 139 2.30 -3.55 -19.04
CA VAL A 139 0.95 -3.65 -19.63
C VAL A 139 0.44 -2.28 -20.05
N LEU A 140 0.68 -1.24 -19.26
CA LEU A 140 0.32 0.15 -19.63
C LEU A 140 1.11 0.66 -20.84
N ALA A 141 2.40 0.32 -20.97
CA ALA A 141 3.20 0.67 -22.16
C ALA A 141 2.81 -0.12 -23.43
N GLY A 142 2.31 -1.34 -23.27
CA GLY A 142 1.80 -2.16 -24.37
C GLY A 142 0.44 -1.69 -24.91
N MET A 143 -0.39 -1.10 -24.05
CA MET A 143 -1.70 -0.57 -24.45
C MET A 143 -1.60 0.78 -25.20
N ASP A 144 -0.58 1.60 -24.91
CA ASP A 144 -0.36 2.89 -25.59
C ASP A 144 0.33 2.76 -26.96
N SER A 145 1.04 1.64 -27.20
CA SER A 145 1.65 1.34 -28.50
C SER A 145 0.65 0.75 -29.50
N GLN A 146 -0.39 0.05 -29.03
CA GLN A 146 -1.43 -0.52 -29.89
C GLN A 146 -2.47 0.52 -30.36
N ALA A 147 -2.63 1.63 -29.64
CA ALA A 147 -3.52 2.73 -30.01
C ALA A 147 -2.94 3.69 -31.08
N ARG A 148 -1.64 3.59 -31.41
CA ARG A 148 -0.97 4.48 -32.39
C ARG A 148 -0.78 3.90 -33.78
N SER A 149 -1.26 2.69 -34.05
CA SER A 149 -1.12 2.03 -35.37
C SER A 149 -2.39 2.05 -36.23
N GLU A 150 -3.45 2.72 -35.77
CA GLU A 150 -4.69 2.91 -36.53
C GLU A 150 -5.06 4.39 -36.54
N LEU A 151 -4.32 5.19 -37.32
CA LEU A 151 -4.72 6.47 -37.90
C LEU A 151 -3.78 6.82 -39.06
#